data_AF-A0A1X2BR01-F1
#
_entry.id   AF-A0A1X2BR01-F1
#
_cell.length_a   1.000
_cell.length_b   1.000
_cell.length_c   1.000
_cell.angle_alpha   90.00
_cell.angle_beta   90.00
_cell.angle_gamma   90.00
#
_symmetry.space_group_name_H-M   'P 1'
#
loop_
_entity.id
_entity.type
_entity.pdbx_description
1 polymer ?
#
loop_
_entity_poly.entity_id
_entity_poly.type
_entity_poly.pdbx_seq_one_letter_code
_entity_poly.pdbx_strand_id
1 'polypeptide(L)'
;MTATTLYEVPLGVCTQDPDRWTETPDDEAKTLCRACPRRWACAKEAVESPGAEGLWAGVVIPDSGRARAFALGQLRSLAERNGYPVRERVVAQSA
;
A
#
# COMPACT_ATOMS: atom_id res chain seq x y z
N MET A 1 26.35 -8.47 26.57
CA MET A 1 25.09 -7.69 26.48
C MET A 1 24.48 -7.95 25.12
N THR A 2 23.59 -8.94 25.03
CA THR A 2 22.84 -9.26 23.81
C THR A 2 21.53 -8.48 23.86
N ALA A 3 21.46 -7.39 23.10
CA ALA A 3 20.20 -6.70 22.87
C ALA A 3 19.43 -7.49 21.81
N THR A 4 18.32 -8.09 22.22
CA THR A 4 17.29 -8.62 21.35
C THR A 4 16.78 -7.47 20.47
N THR A 5 17.29 -7.33 19.25
CA THR A 5 16.70 -6.43 18.25
C THR A 5 15.31 -6.98 17.93
N LEU A 6 14.32 -6.36 18.56
CA LEU A 6 12.90 -6.56 18.32
C LEU A 6 12.68 -6.60 16.81
N TYR A 7 12.08 -7.69 16.34
CA TYR A 7 11.43 -7.87 15.05
C TYR A 7 11.15 -6.55 14.32
N GLU A 8 12.13 -6.10 13.54
CA GLU A 8 11.97 -4.92 12.70
C GLU A 8 11.07 -5.35 11.55
N VAL A 9 9.76 -5.24 11.77
CA VAL A 9 8.75 -5.37 10.71
C VAL A 9 9.13 -4.31 9.69
N PRO A 10 9.78 -4.65 8.55
CA PRO A 10 10.58 -3.68 7.81
C PRO A 10 9.68 -2.54 7.36
N LEU A 11 9.71 -1.40 8.06
CA LEU A 11 8.82 -0.29 7.76
C LEU A 11 9.06 0.07 6.30
N GLY A 12 7.98 0.22 5.52
CA GLY A 12 8.12 0.45 4.09
C GLY A 12 9.04 1.65 3.84
N VAL A 13 9.80 1.64 2.75
CA VAL A 13 10.72 2.75 2.40
C VAL A 13 10.02 4.13 2.41
N CYS A 14 8.70 4.14 2.23
CA CYS A 14 7.83 5.31 2.35
C CYS A 14 7.72 5.92 3.75
N THR A 15 8.16 5.23 4.80
CA THR A 15 8.12 5.73 6.18
C THR A 15 9.32 6.60 6.54
N GLN A 16 10.38 6.61 5.72
CA GLN A 16 11.58 7.41 5.96
C GLN A 16 11.41 8.89 5.55
N ASP A 17 10.55 9.16 4.57
CA ASP A 17 10.26 10.49 4.06
C ASP A 17 8.83 10.50 3.50
N PRO A 18 7.80 10.76 4.33
CA PRO A 18 6.39 10.58 3.96
C PRO A 18 5.91 11.57 2.89
N ASP A 19 6.45 12.80 2.88
CA ASP A 19 6.01 13.88 1.98
C ASP A 19 6.30 13.54 0.51
N ARG A 20 7.37 12.76 0.26
CA ARG A 20 7.74 12.27 -1.07
C ARG A 20 6.71 11.32 -1.70
N TRP A 21 5.79 10.73 -0.93
CA TRP A 21 4.88 9.67 -1.39
C TRP A 21 3.41 10.10 -1.45
N THR A 22 3.08 11.29 -0.91
CA THR A 22 1.71 11.77 -0.71
C THR A 22 1.30 12.87 -1.67
N GLU A 23 2.19 13.84 -1.98
CA GLU A 23 1.80 15.02 -2.76
C GLU A 23 1.97 14.85 -4.28
N THR A 24 3.14 14.40 -4.75
CA THR A 24 3.39 14.09 -6.17
C THR A 24 4.51 13.05 -6.32
N PRO A 25 4.19 11.74 -6.30
CA PRO A 25 5.21 10.71 -6.36
C PRO A 25 5.92 10.69 -7.71
N ASP A 26 7.22 10.97 -7.71
CA ASP A 26 8.08 10.89 -8.90
C ASP A 26 8.29 9.43 -9.36
N ASP A 27 8.84 9.24 -10.57
CA ASP A 27 9.10 7.91 -11.10
C ASP A 27 10.18 7.15 -10.32
N GLU A 28 11.04 7.88 -9.60
CA GLU A 28 12.03 7.31 -8.70
C GLU A 28 11.36 6.72 -7.45
N ALA A 29 10.41 7.43 -6.83
CA ALA A 29 9.60 6.94 -5.70
C ALA A 29 8.79 5.72 -6.12
N LYS A 30 8.18 5.71 -7.32
CA LYS A 30 7.52 4.50 -7.85
C LYS A 30 8.49 3.33 -7.96
N THR A 31 9.73 3.57 -8.40
CA THR A 31 10.76 2.55 -8.53
C THR A 31 11.16 1.98 -7.17
N LEU A 32 11.42 2.86 -6.19
CA LEU A 32 11.71 2.49 -4.81
C LEU A 32 10.54 1.74 -4.15
N CYS A 33 9.30 2.17 -4.41
CA CYS A 33 8.08 1.48 -3.95
C CYS A 33 8.03 0.03 -4.44
N ARG A 34 8.38 -0.16 -5.72
CA ARG A 34 8.33 -1.47 -6.37
C ARG A 34 9.44 -2.40 -5.89
N ALA A 35 10.56 -1.86 -5.43
CA ALA A 35 11.66 -2.62 -4.84
C ALA A 35 11.41 -3.00 -3.37
N CYS A 36 10.41 -2.41 -2.71
CA CYS A 36 10.10 -2.69 -1.31
C CYS A 36 9.70 -4.16 -1.10
N PRO A 37 10.31 -4.88 -0.15
CA PRO A 37 9.99 -6.30 0.09
C PRO A 37 8.55 -6.51 0.58
N ARG A 38 7.92 -5.46 1.14
CA ARG A 38 6.53 -5.51 1.60
C ARG A 38 5.52 -5.10 0.52
N ARG A 39 5.93 -4.95 -0.74
CA ARG A 39 5.08 -4.41 -1.82
C ARG A 39 3.70 -5.09 -1.89
N TRP A 40 3.65 -6.41 -1.80
CA TRP A 40 2.38 -7.14 -1.91
C TRP A 40 1.51 -7.03 -0.66
N ALA A 41 2.12 -7.01 0.53
CA ALA A 41 1.43 -6.71 1.78
C ALA A 41 0.85 -5.29 1.78
N CYS A 42 1.63 -4.31 1.32
CA CYS A 42 1.22 -2.92 1.12
C CYS A 42 0.04 -2.83 0.14
N ALA A 43 0.05 -3.57 -0.96
CA ALA A 43 -1.08 -3.62 -1.89
C ALA A 43 -2.37 -4.15 -1.23
N LYS A 44 -2.27 -5.19 -0.40
CA LYS A 44 -3.40 -5.71 0.38
C LYS A 44 -3.92 -4.67 1.37
N GLU A 45 -3.03 -4.08 2.15
CA GLU A 45 -3.37 -3.05 3.14
C GLU A 45 -4.08 -1.85 2.49
N ALA A 46 -3.62 -1.42 1.30
CA ALA A 46 -4.25 -0.35 0.54
C ALA A 46 -5.72 -0.65 0.24
N VAL A 47 -6.02 -1.87 -0.20
CA VAL A 47 -7.39 -2.26 -0.57
C VAL A 47 -8.27 -2.46 0.65
N GLU A 48 -7.70 -2.86 1.78
CA GLU A 48 -8.42 -3.06 3.05
C GLU A 48 -8.60 -1.75 3.86
N SER A 49 -7.85 -0.69 3.51
CA SER A 49 -7.91 0.62 4.16
C SER A 49 -8.82 1.58 3.39
N PRO A 50 -9.93 2.07 4.00
CA PRO A 50 -10.85 2.98 3.33
C PRO A 50 -10.22 4.34 2.98
N GLY A 51 -9.20 4.76 3.73
CA GLY A 51 -8.47 6.02 3.54
C GLY A 51 -7.17 5.87 2.75
N ALA A 52 -6.98 4.79 2.00
CA ALA A 52 -5.75 4.63 1.21
C ALA A 52 -5.69 5.65 0.07
N GLU A 53 -4.70 6.54 0.13
CA GLU A 53 -4.41 7.61 -0.84
C GLU A 53 -2.90 7.72 -1.06
N GLY A 54 -2.49 8.31 -2.19
CA GLY A 54 -1.07 8.46 -2.54
C GLY A 54 -0.45 7.19 -3.12
N LEU A 55 0.87 7.05 -3.03
CA LEU A 55 1.60 5.93 -3.65
C LEU A 55 1.59 4.66 -2.76
N TRP A 56 0.94 3.60 -3.25
CA TRP A 56 0.91 2.27 -2.62
C TRP A 56 1.41 1.20 -3.58
N ALA A 57 2.37 0.38 -3.16
CA ALA A 57 2.90 -0.74 -3.93
C ALA A 57 3.31 -0.42 -5.39
N GLY A 58 3.64 0.84 -5.69
CA GLY A 58 3.99 1.34 -7.02
C GLY A 58 2.81 1.84 -7.87
N VAL A 59 1.64 2.04 -7.27
CA VAL A 59 0.40 2.57 -7.88
C VAL A 59 -0.06 3.79 -7.08
N VAL A 60 -0.41 4.89 -7.77
CA VAL A 60 -0.97 6.09 -7.13
C VAL A 60 -2.48 5.92 -6.98
N ILE A 61 -2.99 6.14 -5.78
CA ILE A 61 -4.42 6.11 -5.45
C ILE A 61 -4.91 7.57 -5.31
N PRO A 62 -5.75 8.06 -6.23
CA PRO A 62 -6.40 9.36 -6.08
C PRO A 62 -7.39 9.39 -4.91
N ASP A 63 -7.67 10.60 -4.44
CA ASP A 63 -8.70 10.92 -3.43
C ASP A 63 -10.06 10.30 -3.76
N SER A 64 -10.49 10.31 -5.02
CA SER A 64 -11.84 9.89 -5.40
C SER A 64 -11.99 9.47 -6.87
N GLY A 65 -13.21 9.01 -7.22
CA GLY A 65 -13.62 8.76 -8.60
C GLY A 65 -13.21 7.42 -9.22
N ARG A 66 -13.41 7.30 -10.54
CA ARG A 66 -13.17 6.06 -11.31
C ARG A 66 -11.70 5.65 -11.31
N ALA A 67 -10.79 6.63 -11.32
CA ALA A 67 -9.35 6.37 -11.27
C ALA A 67 -8.94 5.69 -9.96
N ARG A 68 -9.55 6.09 -8.82
CA ARG A 68 -9.39 5.40 -7.53
C ARG A 68 -9.85 3.95 -7.59
N ALA A 69 -11.05 3.69 -8.09
CA ALA A 69 -11.57 2.33 -8.22
C ALA A 69 -10.66 1.44 -9.10
N PHE A 70 -10.13 2.00 -10.20
CA PHE A 70 -9.18 1.31 -11.06
C PHE A 70 -7.87 0.99 -10.33
N ALA A 71 -7.28 1.97 -9.61
CA ALA A 71 -6.07 1.78 -8.82
C ALA A 71 -6.23 0.68 -7.76
N LEU A 72 -7.34 0.70 -7.00
CA LEU A 72 -7.65 -0.31 -6.00
C LEU A 72 -7.84 -1.71 -6.63
N GLY A 73 -8.47 -1.80 -7.80
CA GLY A 73 -8.58 -3.04 -8.56
C GLY A 73 -7.22 -3.60 -9.00
N GLN A 74 -6.32 -2.73 -9.47
CA GLN A 74 -4.94 -3.11 -9.82
C GLN A 74 -4.19 -3.64 -8.60
N LEU A 75 -4.32 -2.98 -7.45
CA LEU A 75 -3.68 -3.38 -6.19
C LEU A 75 -4.22 -4.70 -5.66
N ARG A 76 -5.54 -4.92 -5.72
CA ARG A 76 -6.16 -6.20 -5.38
C ARG A 76 -5.58 -7.33 -6.20
N SER A 77 -5.57 -7.15 -7.52
CA SER A 77 -5.05 -8.13 -8.45
C SER A 77 -3.56 -8.40 -8.25
N LEU A 78 -2.79 -7.36 -7.89
CA LEU A 78 -1.38 -7.47 -7.54
C LEU A 78 -1.16 -8.29 -6.26
N ALA A 79 -1.92 -8.02 -5.20
CA ALA A 79 -1.82 -8.73 -3.94
C ALA A 79 -2.20 -10.22 -4.10
N GLU A 80 -3.36 -10.49 -4.70
CA GLU A 80 -3.90 -11.85 -4.83
C GLU A 80 -2.98 -12.76 -5.66
N ARG A 81 -2.45 -12.27 -6.79
CA ARG A 81 -1.49 -13.04 -7.62
C ARG A 81 -0.18 -13.39 -6.91
N ASN A 82 0.16 -12.68 -5.84
CA ASN A 82 1.40 -12.90 -5.09
C ASN A 82 1.14 -13.54 -3.71
N GLY A 83 -0.04 -14.14 -3.50
CA GLY A 83 -0.35 -14.89 -2.29
C GLY A 83 -0.83 -14.03 -1.10
N TYR A 84 -1.22 -12.78 -1.35
CA TYR A 84 -1.81 -11.89 -0.35
C TYR A 84 -3.31 -11.75 -0.62
N PRO A 85 -4.16 -12.66 -0.13
CA PRO A 85 -5.59 -12.59 -0.34
C PRO A 85 -6.16 -11.34 0.32
N VAL A 86 -6.89 -10.54 -0.45
CA VAL A 86 -7.53 -9.31 0.02
C VAL A 86 -8.90 -9.65 0.57
N ARG A 87 -9.14 -9.35 1.84
CA ARG A 87 -10.46 -9.55 2.43
C ARG A 87 -11.34 -8.39 2.01
N GLU A 88 -12.44 -8.69 1.35
CA GLU A 88 -13.50 -7.70 1.19
C GLU A 88 -14.06 -7.43 2.57
N ARG A 89 -13.77 -6.22 3.09
CA ARG A 89 -14.35 -5.79 4.35
C ARG A 89 -15.83 -5.59 4.07
N VAL A 90 -16.65 -6.58 4.41
CA VAL A 90 -18.10 -6.41 4.52
C VAL A 90 -18.27 -5.25 5.48
N VAL A 91 -18.55 -4.06 4.94
CA VAL A 91 -18.98 -2.93 5.75
C VAL A 91 -20.25 -3.45 6.42
N ALA A 92 -20.16 -3.81 7.69
CA ALA A 92 -21.34 -4.03 8.50
C ALA A 92 -22.12 -2.73 8.38
N GLN A 93 -23.17 -2.75 7.56
CA GLN A 93 -24.10 -1.65 7.42
C GLN A 93 -24.64 -1.42 8.82
N SER A 94 -24.19 -0.35 9.47
CA SER A 94 -24.77 0.10 10.73
C SER A 94 -26.22 0.44 10.43
N ALA A 95 -27.11 -0.39 10.98
CA ALA A 95 -28.56 -0.23 10.98
C ALA A 95 -28.97 1.02 11.76
#